data_AF-M7ABI5-F1
#
_entry.id   AF-M7ABI5-F1
#
_cell.length_a   1.000
_cell.length_b   1.000
_cell.length_c   1.000
_cell.angle_alpha   90.00
_cell.angle_beta   90.00
_cell.angle_gamma   90.00
#
_symmetry.space_group_name_H-M   'P 1'
#
loop_
_entity.id
_entity.type
_entity.pdbx_description
1 polymer ?
#
loop_
_entity_poly.entity_id
_entity_poly.type
_entity_poly.pdbx_seq_one_letter_code
_entity_poly.pdbx_strand_id
1 'polypeptide(L)'
;MIFNSAVFIYFFLVVLAVCYFFAVRKTSRTIQNLFLLIASYIFYGWWDWIFLILIVFVSVSNFYIALLMEQKESIRGHLLFLAVVIDMGILGFFKYYNFL
;
A
#
# COMPACT_ATOMS: atom_id res chain seq x y z
N MET A 1 9.71 -7.97 7.35
CA MET A 1 11.17 -7.97 7.15
C MET A 1 11.66 -6.58 7.51
N ILE A 2 12.84 -6.44 8.12
CA ILE A 2 13.41 -5.11 8.37
C ILE A 2 14.13 -4.64 7.11
N PHE A 3 14.00 -3.36 6.76
CA PHE A 3 14.67 -2.78 5.59
C PHE A 3 16.19 -2.97 5.60
N ASN A 4 16.82 -2.88 6.77
CA ASN A 4 18.27 -3.06 6.93
C ASN A 4 18.70 -4.54 7.08
N SER A 5 17.83 -5.51 6.78
CA SER A 5 18.16 -6.94 6.91
C SER A 5 18.63 -7.54 5.58
N ALA A 6 19.51 -8.54 5.65
CA ALA A 6 19.93 -9.30 4.46
C ALA A 6 18.73 -9.97 3.77
N VAL A 7 17.75 -10.44 4.55
CA VAL A 7 16.50 -11.04 4.05
C VAL A 7 15.76 -10.08 3.12
N PHE A 8 15.68 -8.79 3.46
CA PHE A 8 15.07 -7.78 2.60
C PHE A 8 15.83 -7.61 1.28
N ILE A 9 17.16 -7.59 1.30
CA ILE A 9 17.97 -7.45 0.08
C ILE A 9 17.71 -8.63 -0.86
N TYR A 10 17.71 -9.87 -0.35
CA TYR A 10 17.41 -11.05 -1.17
C TYR A 10 15.99 -10.99 -1.73
N PHE A 11 15.01 -10.65 -0.91
CA PHE A 11 13.61 -10.49 -1.34
C PHE A 11 13.49 -9.43 -2.45
N PHE A 12 14.09 -8.25 -2.24
CA PHE A 12 14.08 -7.14 -3.19
C PHE A 12 14.71 -7.54 -4.53
N LEU A 13 15.86 -8.22 -4.51
CA LEU A 13 16.52 -8.69 -5.73
C LEU A 13 15.66 -9.70 -6.51
N VAL A 14 14.98 -10.62 -5.83
CA VAL A 14 14.04 -11.56 -6.46
C VAL A 14 12.87 -10.83 -7.10
N VAL A 15 12.24 -9.90 -6.37
CA VAL A 15 11.13 -9.08 -6.89
C VAL A 15 11.58 -8.27 -8.12
N LEU A 16 12.75 -7.63 -8.04
CA LEU A 16 13.32 -6.85 -9.13
C LEU A 16 13.61 -7.72 -10.37
N ALA A 17 14.18 -8.91 -10.18
CA ALA A 17 14.45 -9.84 -11.27
C ALA A 17 13.17 -10.30 -11.98
N VAL A 18 12.11 -10.60 -11.22
CA VAL A 18 10.79 -10.97 -11.78
C VAL A 18 10.16 -9.78 -12.53
N CYS A 19 10.23 -8.58 -11.98
CA CYS A 19 9.76 -7.37 -12.66
C CYS A 19 10.53 -7.08 -13.96
N TYR A 20 11.85 -7.24 -13.95
CA TYR A 20 12.67 -7.12 -15.15
C TYR A 20 12.27 -8.16 -16.19
N PHE A 21 12.05 -9.42 -15.78
CA PHE A 21 11.58 -10.47 -16.67
C PHE A 21 10.21 -10.15 -17.30
N PHE A 22 9.25 -9.62 -16.52
CA PHE A 22 7.97 -9.15 -17.06
C PHE A 22 8.15 -8.01 -18.06
N ALA A 23 9.06 -7.07 -17.80
CA ALA A 23 9.37 -5.98 -18.72
C ALA A 23 9.96 -6.50 -20.04
N VAL A 24 10.92 -7.43 -19.99
CA VAL A 24 11.55 -8.05 -21.17
C VAL A 24 10.52 -8.83 -22.00
N ARG A 25 9.61 -9.56 -21.34
CA ARG A 25 8.54 -10.31 -22.03
C ARG A 25 7.38 -9.44 -22.51
N LYS A 26 7.44 -8.12 -22.32
CA LYS A 26 6.34 -7.19 -22.61
C LYS A 26 5.01 -7.66 -22.01
N THR A 27 5.08 -8.24 -20.81
CA THR A 27 3.90 -8.67 -20.07
C THR A 27 3.00 -7.47 -19.79
N SER A 28 1.68 -7.70 -19.72
CA SER A 28 0.71 -6.64 -19.42
C SER A 28 1.09 -5.90 -18.14
N ARG A 29 1.03 -4.56 -18.18
CA ARG A 29 1.29 -3.69 -17.03
C ARG A 29 0.40 -4.03 -15.83
N THR A 30 -0.82 -4.51 -16.09
CA THR A 30 -1.75 -4.95 -15.03
C THR A 30 -1.17 -6.10 -14.22
N ILE A 31 -0.54 -7.08 -14.87
CA ILE A 31 0.06 -8.24 -14.20
C ILE A 31 1.29 -7.80 -13.41
N GLN A 32 2.11 -6.91 -13.98
CA GLN A 32 3.27 -6.35 -13.28
C GLN A 32 2.87 -5.58 -12.01
N ASN A 33 1.85 -4.73 -12.11
CA ASN A 33 1.34 -3.96 -10.97
C ASN A 33 0.72 -4.87 -9.91
N LEU A 34 -0.04 -5.90 -10.32
CA LEU A 34 -0.60 -6.87 -9.39
C LEU A 34 0.50 -7.64 -8.64
N PHE A 35 1.55 -8.07 -9.34
CA PHE A 35 2.70 -8.72 -8.72
C PHE A 35 3.39 -7.79 -7.71
N LEU A 36 3.64 -6.53 -8.10
CA LEU A 36 4.25 -5.54 -7.20
C LEU A 36 3.37 -5.25 -5.97
N LEU A 37 2.05 -5.21 -6.14
CA LEU A 37 1.10 -5.03 -5.04
C LEU A 37 1.20 -6.21 -4.05
N ILE A 38 1.16 -7.45 -4.56
CA ILE A 38 1.29 -8.66 -3.75
C ILE A 38 2.65 -8.69 -3.03
N ALA A 39 3.74 -8.41 -3.75
CA ALA A 39 5.08 -8.36 -3.17
C ALA A 39 5.18 -7.32 -2.04
N SER A 40 4.57 -6.15 -2.24
CA SER A 40 4.51 -5.09 -1.22
C SER A 40 3.76 -5.56 0.03
N TYR A 41 2.61 -6.21 -0.14
CA TYR A 41 1.84 -6.76 0.98
C TYR A 41 2.56 -7.89 1.71
N ILE A 42 3.28 -8.77 1.00
CA ILE A 42 4.12 -9.79 1.64
C ILE A 42 5.22 -9.12 2.48
N PHE A 43 5.88 -8.10 1.93
CA PHE A 43 6.93 -7.38 2.64
C PHE A 43 6.42 -6.72 3.94
N TYR A 44 5.31 -5.99 3.85
CA TYR A 44 4.69 -5.32 5.01
C TYR A 44 4.12 -6.32 6.02
N GLY A 45 3.47 -7.39 5.55
CA GLY A 45 2.88 -8.43 6.41
C GLY A 45 3.89 -9.33 7.12
N TRP A 46 5.16 -9.32 6.70
CA TRP A 46 6.19 -10.13 7.34
C TRP A 46 6.55 -9.66 8.75
N TRP A 47 6.36 -8.38 9.07
CA TRP A 47 6.65 -7.90 10.42
C TRP A 47 5.52 -8.26 11.39
N ASP A 48 4.31 -7.76 11.12
CA ASP A 48 3.11 -8.07 11.88
C ASP A 48 1.88 -7.81 11.00
N TRP A 49 0.99 -8.80 10.96
CA TRP A 49 -0.22 -8.84 10.15
C TRP A 49 -1.25 -7.78 10.54
N ILE A 50 -1.23 -7.23 11.77
CA ILE A 50 -2.11 -6.13 12.18
C ILE A 50 -1.82 -4.87 11.35
N PHE A 51 -0.53 -4.56 11.14
CA PHE A 51 -0.13 -3.44 10.28
C PHE A 51 -0.44 -3.71 8.80
N LEU A 52 -0.43 -4.97 8.36
CA LEU A 52 -0.87 -5.32 7.02
C LEU A 52 -2.36 -4.99 6.83
N ILE A 53 -3.21 -5.37 7.78
CA ILE A 53 -4.65 -5.04 7.74
C ILE A 53 -4.82 -3.52 7.68
N LEU A 54 -4.03 -2.77 8.45
CA LEU A 54 -4.06 -1.31 8.43
C LEU A 54 -3.69 -0.73 7.06
N ILE A 55 -2.59 -1.21 6.46
CA ILE A 55 -2.14 -0.74 5.14
C ILE A 55 -3.17 -1.09 4.06
N VAL A 56 -3.76 -2.28 4.12
CA VAL A 56 -4.83 -2.69 3.20
C VAL A 56 -6.03 -1.76 3.38
N PHE A 57 -6.45 -1.49 4.62
CA PHE A 57 -7.56 -0.60 4.92
C PHE A 57 -7.34 0.80 4.35
N VAL A 58 -6.19 1.42 4.64
CA VAL A 58 -5.83 2.76 4.14
C VAL A 58 -5.76 2.80 2.62
N SER A 59 -5.15 1.78 2.01
CA SER A 59 -5.01 1.72 0.55
C SER A 59 -6.37 1.59 -0.14
N VAL A 60 -7.25 0.74 0.40
CA VAL A 60 -8.60 0.51 -0.13
C VAL A 60 -9.49 1.73 0.09
N SER A 61 -9.47 2.33 1.29
CA SER A 61 -10.27 3.53 1.59
C SER A 61 -9.89 4.68 0.67
N ASN A 62 -8.59 4.96 0.53
CA ASN A 62 -8.11 6.03 -0.33
C ASN A 62 -8.41 5.77 -1.80
N PHE A 63 -8.31 4.52 -2.26
CA PHE A 63 -8.69 4.14 -3.62
C PHE A 63 -10.16 4.44 -3.92
N TYR A 64 -11.09 4.03 -3.05
CA TYR A 64 -12.51 4.29 -3.24
C TYR A 64 -12.87 5.77 -3.11
N ILE A 65 -12.26 6.49 -2.17
CA ILE A 65 -12.49 7.94 -2.01
C ILE A 65 -12.02 8.67 -3.28
N ALA A 66 -10.87 8.31 -3.85
CA ALA A 66 -10.38 8.89 -5.09
C ALA A 66 -11.33 8.64 -6.27
N LEU A 67 -11.88 7.42 -6.40
CA LEU A 67 -12.89 7.12 -7.41
C LEU A 67 -14.18 7.95 -7.22
N LEU A 68 -14.63 8.13 -5.98
CA LEU A 68 -15.80 8.96 -5.68
C LEU A 68 -15.55 10.44 -5.98
N MET A 69 -14.32 10.91 -5.77
CA MET A 69 -13.91 12.27 -6.11
C MET A 69 -13.96 12.54 -7.61
N GLU A 70 -13.59 11.56 -8.43
CA GLU A 70 -13.68 11.65 -9.90
C GLU A 70 -15.13 11.75 -10.37
N GLN A 71 -16.06 11.05 -9.70
CA GLN A 71 -17.48 11.05 -10.06
C GLN A 71 -18.25 12.26 -9.54
N LYS A 72 -17.84 12.84 -8.41
CA LYS A 72 -18.61 13.87 -7.70
C LYS A 72 -17.78 15.12 -7.37
N GLU A 73 -17.56 15.93 -8.40
CA GLU A 73 -16.87 17.22 -8.33
C GLU A 73 -17.39 18.14 -7.19
N SER A 74 -18.71 18.19 -6.96
CA SER A 74 -19.32 19.08 -5.97
C SER A 74 -18.93 18.78 -4.51
N ILE A 75 -18.58 17.53 -4.19
CA ILE A 75 -18.19 17.10 -2.84
C ILE A 75 -16.71 16.72 -2.76
N ARG A 76 -15.92 16.95 -3.82
CA ARG A 76 -14.51 16.58 -3.91
C ARG A 76 -13.68 17.08 -2.72
N GLY A 77 -13.92 18.31 -2.28
CA GLY A 77 -13.24 18.89 -1.11
C GLY A 77 -13.57 18.18 0.20
N HIS A 78 -14.83 17.77 0.40
CA HIS A 78 -15.25 17.03 1.59
C HIS A 78 -14.67 15.61 1.60
N LEU A 79 -14.61 14.97 0.42
CA LEU A 79 -14.00 13.64 0.26
C LEU A 79 -12.50 13.67 0.55
N LEU A 80 -11.77 14.69 0.07
CA LEU A 80 -10.37 14.90 0.41
C LEU A 80 -10.17 15.11 1.91
N PHE A 81 -10.99 15.97 2.52
CA PHE A 81 -10.94 16.20 3.96
C PHE A 81 -11.17 14.90 4.73
N LEU A 82 -12.16 14.09 4.32
CA LEU A 82 -12.43 12.79 4.92
C LEU A 82 -11.23 11.83 4.80
N ALA A 83 -10.60 11.72 3.62
CA ALA A 83 -9.42 10.88 3.44
C ALA A 83 -8.28 11.30 4.37
N VAL A 84 -7.98 12.61 4.43
CA VAL A 84 -6.94 13.16 5.30
C VAL A 84 -7.25 12.90 6.78
N VAL A 85 -8.51 13.06 7.20
CA VAL A 85 -8.93 12.78 8.58
C VAL A 85 -8.77 11.31 8.93
N ILE A 86 -9.10 10.38 8.01
CA ILE A 86 -8.91 8.94 8.22
C ILE A 86 -7.41 8.64 8.38
N ASP A 87 -6.57 9.10 7.45
CA ASP A 87 -5.13 8.83 7.47
C ASP A 87 -4.45 9.44 8.71
N MET A 88 -4.76 10.70 9.04
CA MET A 88 -4.26 11.37 10.24
C MET A 88 -4.79 10.73 11.52
N GLY A 89 -6.04 10.28 11.54
CA GLY A 89 -6.66 9.59 12.68
C GLY A 89 -5.96 8.27 12.97
N ILE A 90 -5.68 7.48 11.92
CA ILE A 90 -4.90 6.24 12.01
C ILE A 90 -3.49 6.54 12.52
N LEU A 91 -2.80 7.51 11.92
CA LEU A 91 -1.45 7.90 12.36
C LEU A 91 -1.44 8.36 13.81
N GLY A 92 -2.42 9.17 14.22
CA GLY A 92 -2.57 9.67 15.58
C GLY A 92 -2.84 8.54 16.58
N PHE A 93 -3.75 7.62 16.26
CA PHE A 93 -4.03 6.46 17.08
C PHE A 93 -2.79 5.58 17.25
N PHE A 94 -2.14 5.19 16.15
CA PHE A 94 -0.97 4.32 16.19
C PHE A 94 0.25 4.98 16.86
N LYS A 95 0.39 6.31 16.75
CA LYS A 95 1.52 7.04 17.33
C LYS A 95 1.35 7.38 18.81
N TYR A 96 0.14 7.77 19.23
CA TYR A 96 -0.07 8.38 20.55
C TYR A 96 -0.89 7.53 21.51
N TYR A 97 -1.68 6.58 21.00
CA TYR A 97 -2.45 5.71 21.87
C TYR A 97 -1.62 4.57 22.47
N ASN A 98 -0.28 4.64 22.34
CA ASN A 98 0.68 3.64 22.82
C ASN A 98 0.10 2.25 22.60
N PHE A 99 0.03 1.84 21.33
CA PHE A 99 -0.07 0.44 20.90
C PHE A 99 -0.11 -0.51 22.11
N LEU A 100 -1.27 -1.08 22.41
CA LEU A 100 -1.39 -2.14 23.40
C LEU A 100 -0.18 -3.09 23.34
#